data_AF-A0A2U2CDS9-F1
#
_entry.id   AF-A0A2U2CDS9-F1
#
_cell.length_a   1.000
_cell.length_b   1.000
_cell.length_c   1.000
_cell.angle_alpha   90.00
_cell.angle_beta   90.00
_cell.angle_gamma   90.00
#
_symmetry.space_group_name_H-M   'P 1'
#
loop_
_entity.id
_entity.type
_entity.pdbx_description
1 polymer ?
#
loop_
_entity_poly.entity_id
_entity_poly.type
_entity_poly.pdbx_seq_one_letter_code
_entity_poly.pdbx_strand_id
1 'polypeptide(L)'
;MPAGAAAGHRLQVIDRARCRFTAEGRAVEPHSYASLARLAVTMWMNSRGHRRNRMRGRVRLTATAAAIEPGGRYCGRYWLTHDFMG
;
A
#
# COMPACT_ATOMS: atom_id res chain seq x y z
N MET A 1 16.32 -9.90 -0.17
CA MET A 1 16.29 -9.22 1.15
C MET A 1 14.86 -9.19 1.63
N PRO A 2 14.51 -9.61 2.86
CA PRO A 2 13.11 -9.59 3.28
C PRO A 2 12.68 -8.13 3.48
N ALA A 3 11.59 -7.75 2.81
CA ALA A 3 11.01 -6.43 2.89
C ALA A 3 10.61 -6.14 4.35
N GLY A 4 11.18 -5.08 4.93
CA GLY A 4 10.76 -4.60 6.24
C GLY A 4 9.28 -4.25 6.20
N ALA A 5 8.50 -4.96 7.03
CA ALA A 5 7.06 -4.82 7.13
C ALA A 5 6.69 -3.33 7.28
N ALA A 6 6.12 -2.74 6.23
CA ALA A 6 5.27 -1.57 6.41
C ALA A 6 4.13 -2.02 7.33
N ALA A 7 3.86 -1.26 8.39
CA ALA A 7 2.88 -1.62 9.41
C ALA A 7 1.54 -1.92 8.73
N GLY A 8 1.20 -3.21 8.61
CA GLY A 8 -0.09 -3.64 8.11
C GLY A 8 -1.11 -3.30 9.17
N HIS A 9 -1.99 -2.34 8.90
CA HIS A 9 -3.13 -2.09 9.76
C HIS A 9 -3.98 -3.36 9.82
N ARG A 10 -4.34 -3.81 11.03
CA ARG A 10 -5.19 -4.98 11.19
C ARG A 10 -6.59 -4.66 10.70
N LEU A 11 -6.97 -5.26 9.57
CA LEU A 11 -8.32 -5.17 9.03
C LEU A 11 -9.28 -6.06 9.83
N GLN A 12 -10.38 -5.49 10.28
CA GLN A 12 -11.54 -6.19 10.81
C GLN A 12 -12.61 -6.30 9.72
N VAL A 13 -13.23 -7.47 9.62
CA VAL A 13 -14.25 -7.76 8.63
C VAL A 13 -15.61 -7.49 9.26
N ILE A 14 -16.36 -6.52 8.71
CA ILE A 14 -17.74 -6.26 9.12
C ILE A 14 -18.69 -7.12 8.30
N ASP A 15 -18.57 -7.06 6.97
CA ASP A 15 -19.45 -7.77 6.03
C ASP A 15 -18.65 -8.09 4.76
N ARG A 16 -18.40 -9.38 4.50
CA ARG A 16 -17.68 -9.82 3.30
C ARG A 16 -18.50 -9.70 2.03
N ALA A 17 -19.81 -9.97 2.11
CA ALA A 17 -20.68 -9.95 0.94
C ALA A 17 -20.84 -8.52 0.39
N ARG A 18 -20.76 -7.53 1.27
CA ARG A 18 -20.83 -6.10 0.92
C ARG A 18 -19.48 -5.39 0.92
N CYS A 19 -18.37 -6.11 1.09
CA CYS A 19 -17.02 -5.56 1.11
C CYS A 19 -16.82 -4.41 2.11
N ARG A 20 -17.33 -4.58 3.33
CA ARG A 20 -17.22 -3.61 4.43
C ARG A 20 -16.20 -4.06 5.46
N PHE A 21 -15.22 -3.20 5.72
CA PHE A 21 -14.11 -3.47 6.63
C PHE A 21 -13.84 -2.25 7.52
N THR A 22 -13.23 -2.48 8.67
CA THR A 22 -12.67 -1.41 9.51
C THR A 22 -11.17 -1.62 9.74
N ALA A 23 -10.45 -0.53 9.90
CA ALA A 23 -9.07 -0.49 10.38
C ALA A 23 -9.00 0.52 11.51
N GLU A 24 -8.48 0.11 12.66
CA GLU A 24 -8.28 1.02 13.82
C GLU A 24 -9.57 1.76 14.23
N GLY A 25 -10.72 1.08 14.15
CA GLY A 25 -12.03 1.64 14.51
C GLY A 25 -12.66 2.56 13.46
N ARG A 26 -12.02 2.75 12.28
CA ARG A 26 -12.56 3.55 11.18
C ARG A 26 -12.94 2.66 9.99
N ALA A 27 -14.00 3.03 9.29
CA ALA A 27 -14.41 2.36 8.05
C ALA A 27 -13.31 2.48 6.99
N VAL A 28 -13.08 1.39 6.26
CA VAL A 28 -12.18 1.33 5.11
C VAL A 28 -13.01 1.59 3.87
N GLU A 29 -12.90 2.80 3.34
CA GLU A 29 -13.64 3.21 2.15
C GLU A 29 -12.97 2.68 0.87
N PRO A 30 -13.73 2.48 -0.22
CA PRO A 30 -13.18 2.18 -1.53
C PRO A 30 -12.18 3.26 -1.98
N HIS A 31 -11.11 2.85 -2.64
CA HIS A 31 -10.10 3.77 -3.16
C HIS A 31 -10.25 4.01 -4.66
N SER A 32 -10.16 5.27 -5.08
CA SER A 32 -9.80 5.62 -6.44
C SER A 32 -8.31 5.39 -6.66
N TYR A 33 -7.84 5.41 -7.91
CA TYR A 33 -6.42 5.33 -8.19
C TYR A 33 -5.61 6.40 -7.44
N ALA A 34 -6.13 7.64 -7.39
CA ALA A 34 -5.49 8.75 -6.71
C ALA A 34 -5.42 8.55 -5.19
N SER A 35 -6.49 8.08 -4.54
CA SER A 35 -6.48 7.87 -3.09
C SER A 35 -5.65 6.64 -2.70
N LEU A 36 -5.60 5.60 -3.55
CA LEU A 36 -4.72 4.45 -3.38
C LEU A 36 -3.24 4.85 -3.49
N ALA A 37 -2.89 5.66 -4.50
CA ALA A 37 -1.52 6.13 -4.67
C ALA A 37 -1.05 6.98 -3.48
N ARG A 38 -1.91 7.89 -2.97
CA ARG A 38 -1.62 8.66 -1.76
C ARG A 38 -1.41 7.76 -0.54
N LEU A 39 -2.27 6.76 -0.34
CA LEU A 39 -2.14 5.79 0.75
C LEU A 39 -0.80 5.04 0.67
N ALA A 40 -0.44 4.50 -0.50
CA ALA A 40 0.81 3.78 -0.71
C ALA A 40 2.04 4.65 -0.40
N VAL A 41 2.06 5.89 -0.91
CA VAL A 41 3.13 6.85 -0.64
C VAL A 41 3.26 7.15 0.85
N THR A 42 2.14 7.38 1.55
CA THR A 42 2.13 7.59 3.00
C THR A 42 2.72 6.40 3.74
N MET A 43 2.33 5.16 3.40
CA MET A 43 2.89 3.94 4.01
C MET A 43 4.40 3.82 3.78
N TRP A 44 4.89 4.12 2.57
CA TRP A 44 6.33 4.11 2.28
C TRP A 44 7.08 5.19 3.07
N MET A 45 6.53 6.40 3.17
CA MET A 45 7.16 7.47 3.95
C MET A 45 7.18 7.15 5.45
N ASN A 46 6.15 6.47 5.97
CA ASN A 46 6.11 6.06 7.38
C ASN A 46 7.13 4.94 7.70
N SER A 47 7.47 4.09 6.72
CA SER A 47 8.52 3.07 6.89
C SER A 47 9.93 3.67 6.76
N ARG A 48 10.77 3.51 7.80
CA ARG A 48 12.17 3.99 7.80
C ARG A 48 13.00 3.41 6.64
N GLY A 49 12.76 2.15 6.28
CA GLY A 49 13.46 1.48 5.17
C GLY A 49 13.10 2.09 3.82
N HIS A 50 11.81 2.15 3.50
CA HIS A 50 11.31 2.70 2.24
C HIS A 50 11.62 4.19 2.09
N ARG A 51 11.40 4.98 3.14
CA ARG A 51 11.71 6.42 3.14
C ARG A 51 13.17 6.69 2.81
N ARG A 52 14.11 5.91 3.36
CA ARG A 52 15.55 6.06 3.09
C ARG A 52 15.88 5.86 1.61
N ASN A 53 15.28 4.86 0.96
CA ASN A 53 15.52 4.60 -0.46
C ASN A 53 15.01 5.75 -1.33
N ARG A 54 13.80 6.25 -1.03
CA ARG A 54 13.17 7.34 -1.79
C ARG A 54 13.87 8.68 -1.63
N MET A 55 14.31 9.01 -0.41
CA MET A 55 14.97 10.29 -0.10
C MET A 55 16.48 10.26 -0.39
N ARG A 56 17.01 9.17 -0.96
CA ARG A 56 18.42 9.06 -1.29
C ARG A 56 18.70 9.96 -2.50
N GLY A 57 19.47 11.03 -2.31
CA GLY A 57 19.78 12.02 -3.36
C GLY A 57 20.56 11.50 -4.58
N ARG A 58 20.82 10.19 -4.66
CA ARG A 58 21.38 9.52 -5.84
C ARG A 58 20.33 8.96 -6.79
N VAL A 59 19.08 8.81 -6.34
CA VAL A 59 18.00 8.28 -7.19
C VAL A 59 17.73 9.29 -8.31
N ARG A 60 17.86 8.82 -9.56
CA ARG A 60 17.61 9.60 -10.77
C ARG A 60 16.38 9.13 -11.54
N LEU A 61 16.01 7.87 -11.33
CA LEU A 61 14.91 7.21 -12.02
C LEU A 61 14.07 6.43 -11.00
N THR A 62 12.78 6.39 -11.26
CA THR A 62 11.85 5.63 -10.45
C THR A 62 10.76 5.02 -11.31
N ALA A 63 10.39 3.78 -11.01
CA ALA A 63 9.34 3.05 -11.71
C ALA A 63 8.42 2.37 -10.71
N THR A 64 7.11 2.51 -10.91
CA THR A 64 6.10 1.86 -10.06
C THR A 64 5.24 0.97 -10.94
N ALA A 65 5.00 -0.25 -10.48
CA ALA A 65 4.03 -1.14 -11.12
C ALA A 65 2.99 -1.59 -10.09
N ALA A 66 1.75 -1.76 -10.56
CA ALA A 66 0.62 -2.20 -9.78
C ALA A 66 -0.04 -3.41 -10.45
N ALA A 67 -0.45 -4.40 -9.66
CA ALA A 67 -1.32 -5.47 -10.12
C ALA A 67 -2.54 -5.58 -9.20
N ILE A 68 -3.68 -5.92 -9.79
CA ILE A 68 -4.96 -6.07 -9.09
C ILE A 68 -5.36 -7.54 -9.15
N GLU A 69 -5.63 -8.12 -8.00
CA GLU A 69 -6.22 -9.45 -7.83
C GLU A 69 -7.66 -9.27 -7.31
N PRO A 70 -8.70 -9.27 -8.18
CA PRO A 70 -10.06 -8.94 -7.78
C PRO A 70 -10.66 -9.89 -6.72
N GLY A 71 -10.27 -11.17 -6.75
CA GLY A 71 -10.75 -12.21 -5.81
C GLY A 71 -10.00 -12.29 -4.48
N GLY A 72 -9.13 -11.33 -4.17
CA GLY A 72 -8.32 -11.35 -2.95
C GLY A 72 -9.17 -11.35 -1.66
N ARG A 73 -8.56 -11.81 -0.56
CA ARG A 73 -9.18 -12.04 0.77
C ARG A 73 -10.09 -10.91 1.30
N TYR A 74 -9.88 -9.66 0.86
CA TYR A 74 -10.62 -8.48 1.31
C TYR A 74 -11.33 -7.78 0.14
N CYS A 75 -12.04 -8.57 -0.68
CA CYS A 75 -12.71 -8.11 -1.91
C CYS A 75 -11.75 -7.48 -2.94
N GLY A 76 -10.55 -8.02 -2.99
CA GLY A 76 -9.48 -7.47 -3.79
C GLY A 76 -8.13 -7.53 -3.07
N ARG A 77 -7.06 -7.48 -3.85
CA ARG A 77 -5.71 -7.22 -3.38
C ARG A 77 -4.96 -6.40 -4.41
N TYR A 78 -4.25 -5.39 -3.94
CA TYR A 78 -3.33 -4.61 -4.74
C TYR A 78 -1.91 -5.03 -4.42
N TRP A 79 -1.15 -5.35 -5.46
CA TRP A 79 0.29 -5.54 -5.38
C TRP A 79 0.96 -4.29 -5.92
N LEU A 80 1.92 -3.76 -5.18
CA LEU A 80 2.67 -2.57 -5.58
C LEU A 80 4.15 -2.88 -5.45
N THR A 81 4.90 -2.64 -6.52
CA THR A 81 6.35 -2.59 -6.50
C THR A 81 6.82 -1.20 -6.87
N HIS A 82 7.96 -0.79 -6.29
CA HIS A 82 8.54 0.52 -6.52
C HIS A 82 10.05 0.39 -6.59
N ASP A 83 10.59 0.61 -7.78
CA ASP A 83 12.01 0.53 -8.07
C ASP A 83 12.64 1.94 -8.10
N PHE A 84 13.87 2.01 -7.61
CA PHE A 84 14.69 3.20 -7.58
C PHE A 84 16.03 2.90 -8.24
N MET A 85 16.42 3.72 -9.21
CA MET A 85 17.67 3.59 -9.95
C MET A 85 18.42 4.93 -9.93
N GLY A 86 19.75 4.88 -9.87
CA GLY A 86 20.57 6.09 -9.83
C GLY A 86 22.04 5.84 -9.54
#